data_AF-A0A4Y8S2S0-F1
#
_entry.id   AF-A0A4Y8S2S0-F1
#
_cell.length_a   1.000
_cell.length_b   1.000
_cell.length_c   1.000
_cell.angle_alpha   90.00
_cell.angle_beta   90.00
_cell.angle_gamma   90.00
#
_symmetry.space_group_name_H-M   'P 1'
#
loop_
_entity.id
_entity.type
_entity.pdbx_description
1 polymer ?
#
loop_
_entity_poly.entity_id
_entity_poly.type
_entity_poly.pdbx_seq_one_letter_code
_entity_poly.pdbx_strand_id
1 'polypeptide(L)'
;MPIHVAITRKVLPGKEHEFKDALHQFMGESFRHDGVHGASIISGPEGDDDREIGILRTFKNKAERDAFYHSEHFKKWEEYASKITEQPIYCELNGLEAFFRSAAAPPRWKMALVTLCGVFPTSILLNLAISPFVKDFPLFIRLLIIAVCMVGILTWVVMPTLTRVLKKWLRS
;
A
#
# COMPACT_ATOMS: atom_id res chain seq x y z
N MET A 1 -14.28 0.04 10.09
CA MET A 1 -13.62 -0.04 8.77
C MET A 1 -12.31 -0.77 8.95
N PRO A 2 -11.92 -1.65 8.01
CA PRO A 2 -10.65 -2.37 8.08
C PRO A 2 -9.49 -1.39 8.04
N ILE A 3 -8.43 -1.69 8.79
CA ILE A 3 -7.22 -0.88 8.88
C ILE A 3 -6.04 -1.68 8.35
N HIS A 4 -5.25 -1.06 7.49
CA HIS A 4 -4.04 -1.65 6.95
C HIS A 4 -2.83 -0.88 7.50
N VAL A 5 -1.85 -1.61 8.02
CA VAL A 5 -0.60 -1.03 8.52
C VAL A 5 0.55 -1.64 7.73
N ALA A 6 1.28 -0.79 7.00
CA ALA A 6 2.56 -1.15 6.41
C ALA A 6 3.67 -0.88 7.42
N ILE A 7 4.57 -1.83 7.56
CA ILE A 7 5.70 -1.77 8.46
C ILE A 7 6.93 -2.05 7.61
N THR A 8 7.87 -1.12 7.52
CA THR A 8 9.18 -1.40 6.91
C THR A 8 10.20 -1.55 8.02
N ARG A 9 10.99 -2.61 7.93
CA ARG A 9 12.17 -2.81 8.77
C ARG A 9 13.38 -3.03 7.89
N LYS A 10 14.48 -2.42 8.29
CA LYS A 10 15.79 -2.70 7.71
C LYS A 10 16.55 -3.64 8.63
N VAL A 11 16.84 -4.84 8.16
CA VAL A 11 17.56 -5.87 8.90
C VAL A 11 19.05 -5.55 8.90
N LEU A 12 19.74 -5.91 9.98
CA LEU A 12 21.19 -5.81 10.05
C LEU A 12 21.85 -6.77 9.03
N PRO A 13 23.03 -6.41 8.49
CA PRO A 13 23.71 -7.25 7.51
C PRO A 13 24.00 -8.66 8.05
N GLY A 14 23.63 -9.70 7.30
CA GLY A 14 23.88 -11.11 7.66
C GLY A 14 22.84 -11.72 8.60
N LYS A 15 21.76 -11.00 8.92
CA LYS A 15 20.64 -11.45 9.78
C LYS A 15 19.32 -11.60 9.01
N GLU A 16 19.35 -11.48 7.68
CA GLU A 16 18.17 -11.46 6.81
C GLU A 16 17.39 -12.77 6.87
N HIS A 17 18.09 -13.90 6.81
CA HIS A 17 17.47 -15.23 6.87
C HIS A 17 16.86 -15.51 8.26
N GLU A 18 17.62 -15.19 9.32
CA GLU A 18 17.17 -15.32 10.71
C GLU A 18 15.92 -14.48 10.98
N PHE A 19 15.88 -13.25 10.46
CA PHE A 19 14.71 -12.39 10.59
C PHE A 19 13.52 -12.92 9.79
N LYS A 20 13.73 -13.37 8.54
CA LYS A 20 12.66 -13.92 7.69
C LYS A 20 12.02 -15.15 8.34
N ASP A 21 12.82 -16.08 8.87
CA ASP A 21 12.33 -17.29 9.55
C ASP A 21 11.55 -16.94 10.82
N ALA A 22 12.12 -16.07 11.67
CA ALA A 22 11.47 -15.63 12.88
C ALA A 22 10.15 -14.89 12.57
N LEU A 23 10.11 -14.10 11.49
CA LEU A 23 8.91 -13.38 11.05
C LEU A 23 7.83 -14.35 10.56
N HIS A 24 8.21 -15.39 9.81
CA HIS A 24 7.27 -16.42 9.37
C HIS A 24 6.65 -17.15 10.56
N GLN A 25 7.45 -17.50 11.57
CA GLN A 25 6.96 -18.12 12.80
C GLN A 25 6.00 -17.18 13.56
N PHE A 26 6.42 -15.93 13.76
CA PHE A 26 5.60 -14.91 14.44
C PHE A 26 4.26 -14.66 13.74
N MET A 27 4.27 -14.60 12.40
CA MET A 27 3.05 -14.45 11.62
C MET A 27 2.10 -15.63 11.85
N GLY A 28 2.61 -16.87 11.83
CA GLY A 28 1.83 -18.08 12.10
C GLY A 28 1.18 -18.07 13.49
N GLU A 29 1.90 -17.61 14.51
CA GLU A 29 1.40 -17.49 15.89
C GLU A 29 0.37 -16.34 16.01
N SER A 30 0.63 -15.19 15.38
CA SER A 30 -0.25 -14.02 15.38
C SER A 30 -1.62 -14.30 14.75
N PHE A 31 -1.69 -15.17 13.73
CA PHE A 31 -2.97 -15.58 13.12
C PHE A 31 -3.87 -16.38 14.09
N ARG A 32 -3.29 -17.05 15.09
CA ARG A 32 -4.02 -17.93 16.00
C ARG A 32 -4.60 -17.21 17.20
N HIS A 33 -4.04 -16.06 17.60
CA HIS A 33 -4.31 -15.48 18.90
C HIS A 33 -4.90 -14.05 18.90
N ASP A 34 -4.65 -13.20 17.89
CA ASP A 34 -4.77 -11.75 18.12
C ASP A 34 -5.54 -10.93 17.05
N GLY A 35 -6.57 -11.50 16.40
CA GLY A 35 -7.45 -10.71 15.52
C GLY A 35 -6.78 -10.16 14.25
N VAL A 36 -5.60 -10.68 13.89
CA VAL A 36 -4.95 -10.37 12.62
C VAL A 36 -5.69 -11.09 11.50
N HIS A 37 -6.44 -10.33 10.70
CA HIS A 37 -7.23 -10.87 9.60
C HIS A 37 -6.39 -11.19 8.37
N GLY A 38 -5.20 -10.59 8.25
CA GLY A 38 -4.28 -10.82 7.16
C GLY A 38 -2.92 -10.23 7.45
N ALA A 39 -1.87 -11.01 7.29
CA ALA A 39 -0.49 -10.55 7.33
C ALA A 39 0.23 -11.09 6.09
N SER A 40 0.91 -10.22 5.35
CA SER A 40 1.71 -10.59 4.19
C SER A 40 3.07 -9.92 4.28
N ILE A 41 4.10 -10.68 3.96
CA ILE A 41 5.43 -10.11 3.71
C ILE A 41 5.38 -9.51 2.30
N ILE A 42 5.86 -8.28 2.19
CA ILE A 42 6.11 -7.60 0.93
C ILE A 42 7.62 -7.60 0.77
N SER A 43 8.13 -8.67 0.18
CA SER A 43 9.52 -8.74 -0.23
C SER A 43 9.72 -7.79 -1.42
N GLY A 44 10.79 -7.01 -1.40
CA GLY A 44 11.26 -6.32 -2.60
C GLY A 44 11.50 -7.32 -3.73
N PRO A 45 11.33 -6.93 -5.01
CA PRO A 45 11.72 -7.79 -6.13
C PRO A 45 13.23 -8.11 -6.05
N GLU A 46 13.63 -9.27 -6.59
CA GLU A 46 15.02 -9.72 -6.65
C GLU A 46 15.95 -8.59 -7.14
N GLY A 47 16.93 -8.22 -6.31
CA GLY A 47 17.85 -7.09 -6.55
C GLY A 47 17.55 -5.80 -5.75
N ASP A 48 16.58 -5.82 -4.81
CA ASP A 48 16.48 -4.80 -3.76
C ASP A 48 17.60 -4.93 -2.70
N ASP A 49 17.78 -3.92 -1.84
CA ASP A 49 18.50 -4.11 -0.59
C ASP A 49 17.77 -5.23 0.18
N ASP A 50 18.28 -6.46 0.15
CA ASP A 50 17.64 -7.67 0.73
C ASP A 50 17.43 -7.55 2.26
N ARG A 51 17.96 -6.47 2.83
CA ARG A 51 17.79 -6.04 4.21
C ARG A 51 16.48 -5.29 4.45
N GLU A 52 15.85 -4.66 3.45
CA GLU A 52 14.56 -4.00 3.64
C GLU A 52 13.39 -4.99 3.48
N ILE A 53 12.67 -5.20 4.58
CA ILE A 53 11.54 -6.11 4.64
C ILE A 53 10.27 -5.32 4.95
N GLY A 54 9.35 -5.32 3.99
CA GLY A 54 8.01 -4.78 4.15
C GLY A 54 7.06 -5.82 4.74
N ILE A 55 6.23 -5.42 5.68
CA ILE A 55 5.20 -6.25 6.31
C ILE A 55 3.88 -5.48 6.22
N LEU A 56 2.87 -6.08 5.59
CA LEU A 56 1.53 -5.54 5.53
C LEU A 56 0.63 -6.33 6.48
N ARG A 57 0.05 -5.64 7.46
CA ARG A 57 -0.95 -6.21 8.38
C ARG A 57 -2.31 -5.57 8.19
N THR A 58 -3.34 -6.39 8.28
CA THR A 58 -4.74 -6.01 8.12
C THR A 58 -5.52 -6.39 9.36
N PHE A 59 -6.25 -5.41 9.91
CA PHE A 59 -7.08 -5.52 11.09
C PHE A 59 -8.53 -5.18 10.74
N LYS A 60 -9.50 -5.75 11.46
CA LYS A 60 -10.94 -5.45 11.24
C LYS A 60 -11.30 -4.02 11.60
N ASN A 61 -10.67 -3.49 12.65
CA ASN A 61 -10.95 -2.18 13.23
C ASN A 61 -9.77 -1.68 14.09
N LYS A 62 -9.89 -0.44 14.58
CA LYS A 62 -8.87 0.23 15.40
C LYS A 62 -8.64 -0.45 16.75
N ALA A 63 -9.69 -0.96 17.39
CA ALA A 63 -9.58 -1.59 18.70
C ALA A 63 -8.77 -2.89 18.64
N GLU A 64 -8.97 -3.72 17.60
CA GLU A 64 -8.18 -4.95 17.40
C GLU A 64 -6.72 -4.65 17.07
N ARG A 65 -6.47 -3.62 16.26
CA ARG A 65 -5.11 -3.12 15.99
C ARG A 65 -4.41 -2.70 17.28
N ASP A 66 -5.07 -1.86 18.08
CA ASP A 66 -4.48 -1.34 19.32
C ASP A 66 -4.30 -2.46 20.36
N ALA A 67 -5.20 -3.44 20.41
CA ALA A 67 -5.05 -4.62 21.25
C ALA A 67 -3.84 -5.48 20.83
N PHE A 68 -3.64 -5.68 19.52
CA PHE A 68 -2.50 -6.41 18.99
C PHE A 68 -1.17 -5.74 19.33
N TYR A 69 -1.02 -4.43 19.07
CA TYR A 69 0.23 -3.71 19.36
C TYR A 69 0.52 -3.56 20.86
N HIS A 70 -0.50 -3.59 21.71
CA HIS A 70 -0.33 -3.63 23.16
C HIS A 70 -0.15 -5.04 23.74
N SER A 71 -0.33 -6.09 22.93
CA SER A 71 -0.21 -7.48 23.39
C SER A 71 1.21 -7.80 23.85
N GLU A 72 1.32 -8.65 24.86
CA GLU A 72 2.61 -9.17 25.32
C GLU A 72 3.32 -9.98 24.23
N HIS A 73 2.56 -10.58 23.32
CA HIS A 73 3.10 -11.30 22.16
C HIS A 73 3.84 -10.36 21.21
N PHE A 74 3.22 -9.23 20.83
CA PHE A 74 3.85 -8.25 19.96
C PHE A 74 5.04 -7.54 20.65
N LYS A 75 4.96 -7.23 21.95
CA LYS A 75 6.08 -6.61 22.67
C LYS A 75 7.31 -7.50 22.71
N LYS A 76 7.14 -8.81 22.98
CA LYS A 76 8.24 -9.78 22.96
C LYS A 76 8.87 -9.88 21.57
N TRP A 77 8.03 -9.88 20.52
CA TRP A 77 8.49 -9.84 19.14
C TRP A 77 9.26 -8.56 18.81
N GLU A 78 8.76 -7.39 19.21
CA GLU A 78 9.41 -6.11 18.98
C GLU A 78 10.78 -6.05 19.66
N GLU A 79 10.88 -6.53 20.90
CA GLU A 79 12.15 -6.56 21.63
C GLU A 79 13.19 -7.43 20.92
N TYR A 80 12.79 -8.60 20.42
CA TYR A 80 13.66 -9.45 19.62
C TYR A 80 14.03 -8.78 18.29
N ALA A 81 13.03 -8.29 17.55
CA ALA A 81 13.22 -7.69 16.23
C ALA A 81 14.11 -6.44 16.29
N SER A 82 13.98 -5.60 17.32
CA SER A 82 14.84 -4.41 17.51
C SER A 82 16.33 -4.73 17.71
N LYS A 83 16.69 -5.96 18.09
CA LYS A 83 18.09 -6.40 18.25
C LYS A 83 18.73 -6.73 16.91
N ILE A 84 17.92 -7.05 15.90
CA ILE A 84 18.35 -7.51 14.58
C ILE A 84 17.89 -6.61 13.43
N THR A 85 17.11 -5.55 13.72
CA THR A 85 16.66 -4.54 12.75
C THR A 85 16.91 -3.12 13.24
N GLU A 86 17.09 -2.19 12.32
CA GLU A 86 17.02 -0.75 12.58
C GLU A 86 15.59 -0.32 12.98
N GLN A 87 15.40 0.98 13.26
CA GLN A 87 14.11 1.50 13.70
C GLN A 87 13.00 1.22 12.66
N PRO A 88 11.91 0.54 13.05
CA PRO A 88 10.80 0.26 12.16
C PRO A 88 10.02 1.52 11.81
N ILE A 89 9.60 1.63 10.55
CA ILE A 89 8.70 2.69 10.08
C ILE A 89 7.29 2.11 10.00
N TYR A 90 6.38 2.67 10.80
CA TYR A 90 4.95 2.33 10.80
C TYR A 90 4.16 3.34 9.98
N CYS A 91 3.46 2.85 8.96
CA CYS A 91 2.56 3.65 8.13
C CYS A 91 1.16 3.05 8.15
N GLU A 92 0.22 3.74 8.79
CA GLU A 92 -1.20 3.43 8.65
C GLU A 92 -1.67 3.88 7.26
N LEU A 93 -2.08 2.91 6.45
CA LEU A 93 -2.50 3.17 5.07
C LEU A 93 -3.98 3.58 5.08
N ASN A 94 -4.24 4.87 4.86
CA ASN A 94 -5.60 5.37 4.75
C ASN A 94 -6.00 5.50 3.28
N GLY A 95 -6.82 4.57 2.79
CA GLY A 95 -7.38 4.62 1.43
C GLY A 95 -6.35 4.39 0.32
N LEU A 96 -6.02 5.43 -0.45
CA LEU A 96 -5.19 5.36 -1.67
C LEU A 96 -3.75 4.86 -1.40
N GLU A 97 -3.27 5.00 -0.17
CA GLU A 97 -1.95 4.53 0.29
C GLU A 97 -1.86 3.00 0.37
N ALA A 98 -2.99 2.31 0.57
CA ALA A 98 -3.05 0.84 0.59
C ALA A 98 -2.69 0.22 -0.77
N PHE A 99 -2.86 0.97 -1.85
CA PHE A 99 -2.49 0.54 -3.21
C PHE A 99 -0.98 0.61 -3.46
N PHE A 100 -0.24 1.42 -2.69
CA PHE A 100 1.21 1.58 -2.90
C PHE A 100 2.05 0.53 -2.17
N ARG A 101 1.46 -0.27 -1.26
CA ARG A 101 2.05 -1.48 -0.63
C ARG A 101 3.55 -1.34 -0.34
N SER A 102 3.95 -0.20 0.21
CA SER A 102 5.35 0.17 0.47
C SER A 102 5.33 1.16 1.64
N ALA A 103 6.12 0.92 2.69
CA ALA A 103 6.20 1.87 3.82
C ALA A 103 7.12 3.08 3.52
N ALA A 104 7.72 3.14 2.33
CA ALA A 104 8.20 4.39 1.75
C ALA A 104 7.05 5.06 0.99
N ALA A 105 5.99 5.46 1.70
CA ALA A 105 4.95 6.28 1.10
C ALA A 105 5.62 7.59 0.61
N PRO A 106 5.54 7.92 -0.69
CA PRO A 106 6.26 9.06 -1.21
C PRO A 106 5.68 10.35 -0.64
N PRO A 107 6.48 11.43 -0.60
CA PRO A 107 6.00 12.75 -0.21
C PRO A 107 4.67 13.09 -0.87
N ARG A 108 3.73 13.64 -0.10
CA ARG A 108 2.37 13.96 -0.57
C ARG A 108 2.33 14.81 -1.85
N TRP A 109 3.36 15.64 -2.09
CA TRP A 109 3.49 16.41 -3.33
C TRP A 109 3.80 15.55 -4.56
N LYS A 110 4.61 14.49 -4.43
CA LYS A 110 4.87 13.51 -5.50
C LYS A 110 3.56 12.77 -5.83
N MET A 111 2.78 12.41 -4.82
CA MET A 111 1.44 11.79 -4.99
C MET A 111 0.46 12.72 -5.70
N ALA A 112 0.44 14.01 -5.33
CA ALA A 112 -0.40 15.00 -5.98
C ALA A 112 -0.03 15.18 -7.46
N LEU A 113 1.27 15.27 -7.78
CA LEU A 113 1.75 15.39 -9.15
C LEU A 113 1.40 14.15 -9.99
N VAL A 114 1.55 12.97 -9.40
CA VAL A 114 1.20 11.69 -10.02
C VAL A 114 -0.30 11.60 -10.30
N THR A 115 -1.13 11.98 -9.33
CA THR A 115 -2.58 11.98 -9.47
C THR A 115 -2.99 13.00 -10.53
N LEU A 116 -2.37 14.18 -10.53
CA LEU A 116 -2.57 15.20 -11.55
C LEU A 116 -2.21 14.67 -12.95
N CYS A 117 -1.05 14.02 -13.09
CA CYS A 117 -0.60 13.40 -14.34
C CYS A 117 -1.44 12.19 -14.75
N GLY A 118 -2.15 11.51 -13.84
CA GLY A 118 -3.09 10.46 -14.21
C GLY A 118 -4.44 11.03 -14.63
N VAL A 119 -4.99 11.92 -13.81
CA VAL A 119 -6.34 12.48 -13.96
C VAL A 119 -6.42 13.45 -15.14
N PHE A 120 -5.44 14.34 -15.31
CA PHE A 120 -5.48 15.39 -16.33
C PHE A 120 -5.46 14.84 -17.78
N PRO A 121 -4.50 13.99 -18.21
CA PRO A 121 -4.53 13.44 -19.55
C PRO A 121 -5.69 12.46 -19.75
N THR A 122 -6.09 11.71 -18.70
CA THR A 122 -7.29 10.86 -18.79
C THR A 122 -8.53 11.72 -19.03
N SER A 123 -8.68 12.84 -18.33
CA SER A 123 -9.79 13.78 -18.53
C SER A 123 -9.81 14.34 -19.94
N ILE A 124 -8.65 14.76 -20.48
CA ILE A 124 -8.53 15.24 -21.86
C ILE A 124 -8.91 14.14 -22.87
N LEU A 125 -8.38 12.93 -22.69
CA LEU A 125 -8.63 11.81 -23.59
C LEU A 125 -10.09 11.37 -23.54
N LEU A 126 -10.68 11.32 -22.35
CA LEU A 126 -12.11 11.06 -22.19
C LEU A 126 -12.94 12.16 -22.86
N ASN A 127 -12.57 13.42 -22.68
CA ASN A 127 -13.30 14.52 -23.28
C ASN A 127 -13.22 14.43 -24.81
N LEU A 128 -12.04 14.27 -25.39
CA LEU A 128 -11.86 14.15 -26.84
C LEU A 128 -12.52 12.90 -27.42
N ALA A 129 -12.42 11.76 -26.74
CA ALA A 129 -12.93 10.49 -27.23
C ALA A 129 -14.43 10.32 -27.00
N ILE A 130 -14.98 10.74 -25.86
CA ILE A 130 -16.39 10.53 -25.49
C ILE A 130 -17.27 11.70 -25.90
N SER A 131 -16.81 12.96 -25.76
CA SER A 131 -17.59 14.15 -26.14
C SER A 131 -18.24 14.06 -27.53
N PRO A 132 -17.56 13.61 -28.62
CA PRO A 132 -18.22 13.50 -29.91
C PRO A 132 -19.38 12.48 -29.95
N PHE A 133 -19.38 11.44 -29.12
CA PHE A 133 -20.43 10.40 -29.12
C PHE A 133 -21.61 10.70 -28.20
N VAL A 134 -21.46 11.62 -27.24
CA VAL A 134 -22.52 11.99 -26.27
C VAL A 134 -23.02 13.43 -26.42
N LYS A 135 -22.67 14.11 -27.53
CA LYS A 135 -23.12 15.48 -27.81
C LYS A 135 -24.64 15.62 -27.86
N ASP A 136 -25.35 14.61 -28.33
CA ASP A 136 -26.80 14.63 -28.52
C ASP A 136 -27.59 14.17 -27.28
N PHE A 137 -26.90 13.75 -26.22
CA PHE A 137 -27.56 13.31 -24.99
C PHE A 137 -27.88 14.46 -24.05
N PRO A 138 -28.92 14.33 -23.21
CA PRO A 138 -29.18 15.25 -22.12
C PRO A 138 -27.95 15.39 -21.22
N LEU A 139 -27.70 16.62 -20.74
CA LEU A 139 -26.50 16.98 -19.97
C LEU A 139 -26.22 16.02 -18.80
N PHE A 140 -27.28 15.57 -18.11
CA PHE A 140 -27.17 14.64 -16.98
C PHE A 140 -26.62 13.26 -17.38
N ILE A 141 -27.07 12.71 -18.51
CA ILE A 141 -26.63 11.39 -19.01
C ILE A 141 -25.20 11.48 -19.51
N ARG A 142 -24.86 12.57 -20.21
CA ARG A 142 -23.50 12.83 -20.66
C ARG A 142 -22.51 12.92 -19.49
N LEU A 143 -22.86 13.63 -18.42
CA LEU A 143 -22.03 13.70 -17.21
C LEU A 143 -21.87 12.34 -16.54
N LEU A 144 -22.95 11.55 -16.47
CA LEU A 144 -22.91 10.21 -15.89
C LEU A 144 -21.96 9.27 -16.67
N ILE A 145 -22.06 9.26 -18.00
CA ILE A 145 -21.20 8.43 -18.86
C ILE A 145 -19.73 8.82 -18.71
N ILE A 146 -19.44 10.13 -18.73
CA ILE A 146 -18.08 10.64 -18.52
C ILE A 146 -17.57 10.23 -17.12
N ALA A 147 -18.37 10.38 -16.07
CA ALA A 147 -17.97 10.01 -14.72
C ALA A 147 -17.70 8.51 -14.58
N VAL A 148 -18.57 7.65 -15.12
CA VAL A 148 -18.41 6.18 -15.07
C VAL A 148 -17.15 5.76 -15.83
N CYS A 149 -16.94 6.26 -17.04
CA CYS A 149 -15.75 5.96 -17.83
C CYS A 149 -14.47 6.48 -17.15
N MET A 150 -14.51 7.68 -16.55
CA MET A 150 -13.37 8.25 -15.83
C MET A 150 -12.99 7.39 -14.62
N VAL A 151 -13.98 7.00 -13.80
CA VAL A 151 -13.76 6.10 -12.66
C VAL A 151 -13.22 4.75 -13.14
N GLY A 152 -13.80 4.17 -14.19
CA GLY A 152 -13.33 2.91 -14.77
C GLY A 152 -11.87 2.95 -15.22
N ILE A 153 -11.48 3.98 -15.98
CA ILE A 153 -10.09 4.13 -16.43
C ILE A 153 -9.15 4.38 -15.25
N LEU A 154 -9.56 5.21 -14.28
CA LEU A 154 -8.73 5.47 -13.11
C LEU A 154 -8.48 4.19 -12.30
N THR A 155 -9.51 3.39 -12.07
CA THR A 155 -9.43 2.15 -11.29
C THR A 155 -8.67 1.05 -12.03
N TRP A 156 -8.92 0.85 -13.32
CA TRP A 156 -8.43 -0.33 -14.05
C TRP A 156 -7.18 -0.09 -14.90
N VAL A 157 -6.90 1.15 -15.29
CA VAL A 157 -5.76 1.48 -16.17
C VAL A 157 -4.73 2.29 -15.40
N VAL A 158 -5.16 3.38 -14.75
CA VAL A 158 -4.27 4.33 -14.11
C VAL A 158 -3.65 3.73 -12.85
N MET A 159 -4.44 3.09 -11.96
CA MET A 159 -3.87 2.42 -10.79
C MET A 159 -2.78 1.38 -11.12
N PRO A 160 -2.96 0.42 -12.05
CA PRO A 160 -1.91 -0.54 -12.39
C PRO A 160 -0.72 0.07 -13.13
N THR A 161 -0.92 1.11 -13.96
CA THR A 161 0.22 1.80 -14.61
C THR A 161 1.01 2.65 -13.62
N LEU A 162 0.35 3.38 -12.71
CA LEU A 162 1.02 4.13 -11.66
C LEU A 162 1.87 3.22 -10.78
N THR A 163 1.30 2.13 -10.27
CA THR A 163 2.04 1.17 -9.43
C THR A 163 3.24 0.57 -10.18
N ARG A 164 3.15 0.38 -11.50
CA ARG A 164 4.25 -0.16 -12.31
C ARG A 164 5.32 0.88 -12.68
N VAL A 165 4.93 2.10 -13.04
CA VAL A 165 5.84 3.16 -13.50
C VAL A 165 6.52 3.86 -12.32
N LEU A 166 5.78 4.09 -11.24
CA LEU A 166 6.30 4.83 -10.10
C LEU A 166 7.16 3.97 -9.18
N LYS A 167 7.12 2.64 -9.28
CA LYS A 167 7.98 1.76 -8.47
C LYS A 167 9.47 2.15 -8.55
N LYS A 168 9.95 2.65 -9.69
CA LYS A 168 11.34 3.12 -9.87
C LYS A 168 11.59 4.55 -9.37
N TRP A 169 10.66 5.47 -9.62
CA TRP A 169 10.86 6.90 -9.32
C TRP A 169 10.59 7.27 -7.85
N LEU A 170 9.77 6.45 -7.20
CA LEU A 170 9.33 6.60 -5.83
C LEU A 170 10.35 5.99 -4.84
N ARG A 171 11.33 5.25 -5.38
CA ARG A 171 12.49 4.64 -4.71
C ARG A 171 13.77 5.48 -4.82
N SER A 172 13.70 6.65 -5.48
CA SER A 172 14.78 7.64 -5.64
C SER A 172 14.44 8.95 -4.96
#